data_AF-A0A3M8CZQ7-F1
#
_entry.id   AF-A0A3M8CZQ7-F1
#
_cell.length_a   1.000
_cell.length_b   1.000
_cell.length_c   1.000
_cell.angle_alpha   90.00
_cell.angle_beta   90.00
_cell.angle_gamma   90.00
#
_symmetry.space_group_name_H-M   'P 1'
#
loop_
_entity.id
_entity.type
_entity.pdbx_description
1 polymer ?
#
loop_
_entity_poly.entity_id
_entity_poly.type
_entity_poly.pdbx_seq_one_letter_code
_entity_poly.pdbx_strand_id
1 'polypeptide(L)' 'MHHQVYVAPHDNPEEFTYVTPTGLIACVWDLRVLCFEREAWIQTVLANPNGPNVQEYLNLQLNEDT' A
#
# COMPACT_ATOMS: atom_id res chain seq x y z
N MET A 1 -0.87 -15.60 13.79
CA MET A 1 -1.02 -14.69 12.63
C MET A 1 0.02 -15.14 11.61
N HIS A 2 -0.37 -15.70 10.46
CA HIS A 2 0.57 -16.12 9.43
C HIS A 2 0.66 -15.01 8.39
N HIS A 3 1.67 -14.15 8.50
CA HIS A 3 1.96 -13.15 7.49
C HIS A 3 2.51 -13.86 6.25
N GLN A 4 1.97 -13.56 5.07
CA GLN A 4 2.41 -14.12 3.79
C GLN A 4 2.81 -12.95 2.89
N VAL A 5 4.09 -12.91 2.48
CA VAL A 5 4.68 -11.83 1.70
C VAL A 5 5.04 -12.32 0.31
N TYR A 6 4.58 -11.55 -0.66
CA TYR A 6 4.91 -11.67 -2.07
C TYR A 6 5.46 -10.33 -2.56
N VAL A 7 6.47 -10.38 -3.43
CA VAL A 7 7.10 -9.18 -4.02
C VAL A 7 7.12 -9.35 -5.53
N ALA A 8 6.86 -8.27 -6.26
CA ALA A 8 7.04 -8.19 -7.70
C ALA A 8 7.96 -6.99 -8.03
N PRO A 9 8.84 -7.11 -9.05
CA PRO A 9 9.62 -5.98 -9.55
C PRO A 9 8.71 -4.86 -10.07
N HIS A 10 9.14 -3.61 -9.96
CA HIS A 10 8.38 -2.46 -10.49
C HIS A 10 8.15 -2.56 -12.00
N ASP A 11 9.18 -2.96 -12.75
CA ASP A 11 9.12 -3.08 -14.21
C ASP A 11 8.33 -4.30 -14.69
N ASN A 12 8.03 -5.25 -13.79
CA ASN A 12 7.29 -6.47 -14.11
C ASN A 12 6.29 -6.84 -12.99
N PRO A 13 5.20 -6.07 -12.83
CA PRO A 13 4.30 -6.16 -11.66
C PRO A 13 3.51 -7.47 -11.57
N GLU A 14 3.49 -8.28 -12.64
CA GLU A 14 2.82 -9.59 -12.66
C GLU A 14 3.71 -10.71 -12.08
N GLU A 15 5.02 -10.48 -11.90
CA GLU A 15 5.99 -11.48 -11.46
C GLU A 15 6.08 -11.58 -9.93
N PHE A 16 5.03 -12.11 -9.31
CA PHE A 16 5.00 -12.30 -7.86
C PHE A 16 5.87 -13.47 -7.39
N THR A 17 6.86 -13.17 -6.56
CA THR A 17 7.72 -14.16 -5.88
C THR A 17 7.36 -14.28 -4.41
N TYR A 18 7.21 -15.51 -3.91
CA TYR A 18 6.97 -15.79 -2.50
C TYR A 18 8.25 -15.63 -1.66
N VAL A 19 8.28 -14.65 -0.76
CA VAL A 19 9.49 -14.29 0.01
C VAL A 19 9.35 -14.48 1.52
N THR A 20 8.18 -14.89 2.02
CA THR A 20 7.98 -15.15 3.47
C THR A 20 9.09 -15.98 4.13
N PRO A 21 9.64 -17.06 3.53
CA PRO A 21 10.69 -17.87 4.15
C PRO A 21 12.02 -17.12 4.34
N THR A 22 12.22 -16.00 3.64
CA THR A 22 13.44 -15.19 3.74
C THR A 22 13.50 -14.33 5.00
N GLY A 23 12.41 -14.25 5.76
CA GLY A 23 12.31 -13.37 6.93
C GLY A 23 12.16 -11.89 6.57
N LEU A 24 11.85 -11.57 5.31
CA LEU A 24 11.52 -10.22 4.89
C LEU A 24 10.34 -9.69 5.71
N ILE A 25 10.58 -8.63 6.46
CA ILE A 25 9.59 -7.91 7.24
C ILE A 25 9.58 -6.46 6.76
N ALA A 26 8.39 -5.91 6.56
CA ALA A 26 8.23 -4.48 6.28
C ALA A 26 8.80 -3.68 7.47
N CYS A 27 9.65 -2.69 7.19
CA CYS A 27 10.14 -1.83 8.26
C CYS A 27 9.01 -0.94 8.80
N VAL A 28 9.20 -0.31 9.96
CA VAL A 28 8.17 0.57 10.55
C VAL A 28 7.78 1.72 9.61
N TRP A 29 8.69 2.17 8.75
CA TRP A 29 8.43 3.18 7.74
C TRP A 29 7.59 2.64 6.59
N ASP A 30 7.86 1.42 6.11
CA ASP A 30 7.02 0.75 5.10
C ASP A 30 5.60 0.57 5.64
N LEU A 31 5.47 0.15 6.90
CA LEU A 31 4.16 0.01 7.54
C LEU A 31 3.42 1.35 7.61
N ARG A 32 4.13 2.46 7.83
CA ARG A 32 3.54 3.79 7.87
C ARG A 32 2.99 4.23 6.52
N VAL A 33 3.73 3.97 5.44
CA VAL A 33 3.30 4.20 4.06
C VAL A 33 2.11 3.31 3.72
N LEU A 34 2.18 2.00 4.01
CA LEU A 34 1.08 1.06 3.75
C LEU A 34 -0.21 1.44 4.49
N CYS A 35 -0.11 1.91 5.73
CA CYS A 35 -1.27 2.40 6.48
C CYS A 35 -1.88 3.64 5.83
N PHE A 36 -1.05 4.59 5.39
CA PHE A 36 -1.51 5.79 4.67
C PHE A 36 -2.25 5.41 3.39
N GLU A 37 -1.64 4.58 2.55
CA GLU A 37 -2.20 4.14 1.27
C GLU A 37 -3.54 3.45 1.46
N ARG A 38 -3.63 2.55 2.46
CA ARG A 38 -4.87 1.85 2.79
C ARG A 38 -5.99 2.82 3.16
N GLU A 39 -5.72 3.76 4.06
CA GLU A 39 -6.74 4.72 4.52
C GLU A 39 -7.16 5.67 3.39
N ALA A 40 -6.20 6.18 2.60
CA ALA A 40 -6.46 7.02 1.44
C ALA A 40 -7.38 6.32 0.42
N TRP A 41 -7.10 5.05 0.11
CA TRP A 41 -7.93 4.24 -0.78
C TRP A 41 -9.35 4.02 -0.25
N ILE A 42 -9.47 3.67 1.04
CA ILE A 42 -10.78 3.49 1.67
C ILE A 42 -11.60 4.77 1.56
N GLN A 43 -11.04 5.92 1.94
CA GLN A 43 -11.78 7.17 2.00
C GLN A 43 -12.22 7.68 0.62
N THR A 44 -11.35 7.58 -0.38
CA THR A 44 -11.56 8.20 -1.69
C THR A 44 -12.24 7.27 -2.70
N VAL A 45 -12.04 5.96 -2.58
CA VAL A 45 -12.53 4.95 -3.54
C VAL A 45 -13.67 4.11 -2.95
N LEU A 46 -13.45 3.44 -1.82
CA LEU A 46 -14.38 2.42 -1.32
C LEU A 46 -15.56 2.99 -0.51
N ALA A 47 -15.30 4.01 0.30
CA ALA A 47 -16.25 4.60 1.25
C ALA A 47 -16.74 5.99 0.84
N ASN A 48 -16.37 6.47 -0.34
CA ASN A 48 -16.80 7.79 -0.83
C ASN A 48 -18.30 7.75 -1.21
N PRO A 49 -19.17 8.53 -0.54
CA PRO A 49 -20.61 8.53 -0.81
C PRO A 49 -20.97 9.03 -2.20
N ASN A 50 -20.07 9.78 -2.86
CA ASN A 50 -20.24 10.27 -4.23
C ASN A 50 -19.74 9.28 -5.29
N GLY A 51 -19.32 8.08 -4.88
CA GLY A 51 -18.72 7.06 -5.73
C GLY A 51 -17.19 7.14 -5.78
N PRO A 52 -16.52 6.14 -6.38
CA PRO A 52 -15.06 6.04 -6.40
C PRO A 52 -14.38 7.25 -7.05
N ASN A 53 -13.42 7.87 -6.37
CA ASN A 53 -12.61 8.98 -6.89
C ASN A 53 -11.11 8.66 -6.83
N VAL A 54 -10.60 8.05 -7.90
CA VAL A 54 -9.18 7.66 -8.03
C VAL A 54 -8.26 8.88 -8.16
N GLN A 55 -8.73 9.97 -8.76
CA GLN A 55 -7.89 11.16 -8.92
C GLN A 55 -7.59 11.81 -7.56
N GLU A 56 -8.56 11.82 -6.65
CA GLU A 56 -8.35 12.31 -5.29
C GLU A 56 -7.32 11.45 -4.55
N TYR A 57 -7.43 10.12 -4.64
CA TYR A 57 -6.42 9.20 -4.09
C TYR A 57 -5.00 9.55 -4.58
N LEU A 58 -4.82 9.73 -5.90
CA LEU A 58 -3.51 10.05 -6.50
C LEU A 58 -2.98 11.43 -6.12
N ASN A 59 -3.84 12.34 -5.66
CA ASN A 59 -3.44 13.67 -5.21
C ASN A 59 -3.02 13.70 -3.73
N LEU A 60 -3.37 12.68 -2.95
CA LEU A 60 -2.99 12.60 -1.54
C LEU A 60 -1.49 12.31 -1.41
N GLN A 61 -0.87 12.91 -0.40
CA GLN A 61 0.56 12.75 -0.13
C GLN A 61 0.79 12.52 1.35
N LEU A 62 1.70 11.61 1.66
CA LEU A 62 2.23 11.40 2.98
C LEU A 62 3.43 12.34 3.19
N ASN A 63 3.20 13.47 3.88
CA ASN A 63 4.26 14.41 4.23
C ASN A 63 4.72 14.13 5.67
N GLU A 64 5.93 13.58 5.83
CA GLU A 64 6.54 13.37 7.14
C GLU A 64 7.86 14.13 7.20
N ASP A 65 7.78 15.37 7.68
CA ASP A 65 8.88 16.22 8.15
C ASP A 65 8.25 17.49 8.74
N THR A 66 8.00 17.48 10.05
CA THR A 66 7.67 18.68 10.85
C THR A 66 8.47 18.66 12.14
#